data_AF-A0A935YND4-F1
#
_entry.id   AF-A0A935YND4-F1
#
_cell.length_a   1.000
_cell.length_b   1.000
_cell.length_c   1.000
_cell.angle_alpha   90.00
_cell.angle_beta   90.00
_cell.angle_gamma   90.00
#
_symmetry.space_group_name_H-M   'P 1'
#
loop_
_entity.id
_entity.type
_entity.pdbx_description
1 polymer ?
#
loop_
_entity_poly.entity_id
_entity_poly.type
_entity_poly.pdbx_seq_one_letter_code
_entity_poly.pdbx_strand_id
1 'polypeptide(L)'
;MKKLALVLALTMVAFAGTASASDWFADNIGIYFDEAGTNNCDNAPPLTPIPAYLVVTQLNSPDILAWEIALLHDNVTQLSFVPRGNAIDVGINPGEHIVGLPAALPAPGGVCVIADMQLMVMNTNPAGIRANGTFFHSLPIKVPAYLGSATEIRELHPISPAGQPIIVINGDCVVGVEVDTFGGVKSLFR
;
A
#
# COMPACT_ATOMS: atom_id res chain seq x y z
N MET A 1 -34.49 -20.17 34.87
CA MET A 1 -34.68 -19.02 33.93
C MET A 1 -33.59 -17.94 34.01
N LYS A 2 -32.98 -17.65 35.18
CA LYS A 2 -31.91 -16.63 35.29
C LYS A 2 -30.58 -16.97 34.57
N LYS A 3 -30.28 -18.26 34.34
CA LYS A 3 -29.04 -18.71 33.68
C LYS A 3 -29.05 -18.53 32.15
N LEU A 4 -30.23 -18.40 31.54
CA LEU A 4 -30.36 -18.28 30.07
C LEU A 4 -30.14 -16.84 29.59
N ALA A 5 -30.52 -15.86 30.40
CA ALA A 5 -30.28 -14.44 30.13
C ALA A 5 -28.78 -14.08 30.15
N LEU A 6 -27.98 -14.76 30.98
CA LEU A 6 -26.54 -14.54 31.07
C LEU A 6 -25.81 -15.05 29.81
N VAL A 7 -26.25 -16.17 29.24
CA VAL A 7 -25.67 -16.73 28.01
C VAL A 7 -25.99 -15.84 26.80
N LEU A 8 -27.22 -15.31 26.73
CA LEU A 8 -27.63 -14.41 25.65
C LEU A 8 -26.89 -13.05 25.71
N ALA A 9 -26.65 -12.52 26.91
CA ALA A 9 -25.86 -11.30 27.11
C ALA A 9 -24.38 -11.50 26.72
N LEU A 10 -23.80 -12.68 27.01
CA LEU A 10 -22.42 -12.98 26.62
C LEU A 10 -22.26 -13.12 25.11
N THR A 11 -23.27 -13.66 24.41
CA THR A 11 -23.24 -13.74 22.93
C THR A 11 -23.37 -12.39 22.25
N MET A 12 -24.10 -11.42 22.82
CA MET A 12 -24.23 -10.09 22.21
C MET A 12 -22.95 -9.24 22.31
N VAL A 13 -22.13 -9.43 23.35
CA VAL A 13 -20.84 -8.72 23.46
C VAL A 13 -19.81 -9.27 22.46
N ALA A 14 -19.90 -10.55 22.09
CA ALA A 14 -19.02 -11.15 21.08
C ALA A 14 -19.27 -10.62 19.65
N PHE A 15 -20.47 -10.14 19.34
CA PHE A 15 -20.79 -9.55 18.03
C PHE A 15 -20.63 -8.02 17.98
N ALA A 16 -20.50 -7.34 19.13
CA ALA A 16 -20.26 -5.90 19.18
C ALA A 16 -18.77 -5.53 19.00
N GLY A 17 -17.86 -6.51 18.99
CA GLY A 17 -16.40 -6.31 18.93
C GLY A 17 -15.79 -6.18 17.53
N THR A 18 -16.57 -6.29 16.45
CA THR A 18 -16.03 -6.21 15.06
C THR A 18 -16.19 -4.84 14.42
N ALA A 19 -16.67 -3.82 15.13
CA ALA A 19 -16.93 -2.49 14.60
C ALA A 19 -15.97 -1.43 15.17
N SER A 20 -14.66 -1.66 14.98
CA SER A 20 -13.62 -0.61 14.94
C SER A 20 -12.23 -1.25 14.78
N ALA A 21 -12.08 -2.12 13.77
CA ALA A 21 -10.74 -2.34 13.22
C ALA A 21 -10.38 -1.04 12.47
N SER A 22 -9.39 -0.31 12.99
CA SER A 22 -8.91 0.98 12.52
C SER A 22 -8.91 1.17 11.00
N ASP A 23 -9.24 2.37 10.52
CA ASP A 23 -9.13 2.84 9.13
C ASP A 23 -7.76 2.62 8.44
N TRP A 24 -6.75 2.09 9.14
CA TRP A 24 -5.48 1.62 8.58
C TRP A 24 -5.60 0.51 7.52
N PHE A 25 -6.79 -0.06 7.32
CA PHE A 25 -7.06 -1.12 6.33
C PHE A 25 -7.72 -0.61 5.04
N ALA A 26 -7.60 0.68 4.72
CA ALA A 26 -8.13 1.21 3.47
C ALA A 26 -7.13 2.14 2.78
N ASP A 27 -7.26 2.22 1.46
CA ASP A 27 -6.45 3.10 0.61
C ASP A 27 -4.94 2.81 0.75
N ASN A 28 -4.57 1.54 0.70
CA ASN A 28 -3.20 1.08 0.92
C ASN A 28 -2.35 1.19 -0.34
N ILE A 29 -1.11 1.69 -0.24
CA ILE A 29 -0.17 1.77 -1.37
C ILE A 29 1.10 0.93 -1.12
N GLY A 30 1.46 0.12 -2.10
CA GLY A 30 2.64 -0.74 -2.07
C GLY A 30 3.25 -0.96 -3.43
N ILE A 31 4.46 -1.53 -3.45
CA ILE A 31 5.10 -1.99 -4.68
C ILE A 31 5.20 -3.52 -4.64
N TYR A 32 4.77 -4.17 -5.70
CA TYR A 32 4.60 -5.61 -5.77
C TYR A 32 5.23 -6.19 -7.03
N PHE A 33 5.61 -7.47 -6.99
CA PHE A 33 6.09 -8.23 -8.15
C PHE A 33 4.94 -8.80 -9.01
N ASP A 34 3.70 -8.62 -8.58
CA ASP A 34 2.47 -9.00 -9.25
C ASP A 34 1.44 -7.87 -9.24
N GLU A 35 0.56 -7.85 -10.24
CA GLU A 35 -0.51 -6.85 -10.34
C GLU A 35 -1.65 -7.05 -9.33
N ALA A 36 -1.74 -8.22 -8.69
CA ALA A 36 -2.77 -8.50 -7.69
C ALA A 36 -2.43 -7.91 -6.31
N GLY A 37 -1.24 -7.33 -6.13
CA GLY A 37 -0.85 -6.70 -4.88
C GLY A 37 -0.58 -7.71 -3.76
N THR A 38 -0.03 -8.88 -4.09
CA THR A 38 0.12 -9.98 -3.13
C THR A 38 1.56 -10.28 -2.72
N ASN A 39 2.54 -10.01 -3.58
CA ASN A 39 3.95 -10.30 -3.37
C ASN A 39 4.78 -9.00 -3.39
N ASN A 40 5.08 -8.45 -2.22
CA ASN A 40 5.95 -7.27 -2.05
C ASN A 40 7.37 -7.61 -1.57
N CYS A 41 7.74 -8.90 -1.58
CA CYS A 41 9.04 -9.34 -1.12
C CYS A 41 9.56 -10.56 -1.88
N ASP A 42 10.73 -10.43 -2.49
CA ASP A 42 11.35 -11.53 -3.23
C ASP A 42 12.88 -11.39 -3.27
N ASN A 43 13.56 -12.44 -3.67
CA ASN A 43 14.99 -12.39 -3.95
C ASN A 43 15.22 -12.10 -5.43
N ALA A 44 16.23 -11.30 -5.72
CA ALA A 44 16.61 -10.97 -7.09
C ALA A 44 18.13 -11.07 -7.28
N PRO A 45 18.59 -11.68 -8.38
CA PRO A 45 20.01 -11.69 -8.70
C PRO A 45 20.50 -10.27 -9.03
N PRO A 46 21.77 -9.94 -8.69
CA PRO A 46 22.36 -8.66 -9.05
C PRO A 46 22.29 -8.38 -10.56
N LEU A 47 22.19 -7.11 -10.94
CA LEU A 47 22.25 -6.62 -12.33
C LEU A 47 21.20 -7.25 -13.27
N THR A 48 20.10 -7.75 -12.71
CA THR A 48 18.99 -8.30 -13.48
C THR A 48 17.77 -7.40 -13.30
N PRO A 49 17.22 -6.83 -14.39
CA PRO A 49 15.97 -6.09 -14.33
C PRO A 49 14.82 -7.01 -13.88
N ILE A 50 14.05 -6.55 -12.90
CA ILE A 50 12.84 -7.24 -12.41
C ILE A 50 11.63 -6.32 -12.57
N PRO A 51 10.50 -6.83 -13.09
CA PRO A 51 9.27 -6.05 -13.17
C PRO A 51 8.69 -5.86 -11.77
N ALA A 52 8.14 -4.68 -11.52
CA ALA A 52 7.39 -4.36 -10.32
C ALA A 52 6.22 -3.42 -10.66
N TYR A 53 5.24 -3.36 -9.78
CA TYR A 53 3.99 -2.63 -9.98
C TYR A 53 3.71 -1.78 -8.75
N LEU A 54 3.43 -0.49 -8.95
CA LEU A 54 2.90 0.35 -7.88
C LEU A 54 1.39 0.13 -7.84
N VAL A 55 0.90 -0.46 -6.76
CA VAL A 55 -0.48 -0.92 -6.63
C VAL A 55 -1.13 -0.26 -5.42
N VAL A 56 -2.34 0.25 -5.62
CA VAL A 56 -3.23 0.68 -4.55
C VAL A 56 -4.23 -0.44 -4.29
N THR A 57 -4.39 -0.84 -3.03
CA THR A 57 -5.26 -1.92 -2.58
C THR A 57 -6.24 -1.42 -1.53
N GLN A 58 -7.36 -2.13 -1.35
CA GLN A 58 -8.43 -1.75 -0.44
C GLN A 58 -8.92 -0.31 -0.68
N LEU A 59 -8.99 0.09 -1.96
CA LEU A 59 -9.39 1.43 -2.37
C LEU A 59 -10.86 1.69 -2.02
N ASN A 60 -11.14 2.77 -1.30
CA ASN A 60 -12.49 3.22 -0.96
C ASN A 60 -13.22 3.90 -2.12
N SER A 61 -12.49 4.30 -3.15
CA SER A 61 -13.03 4.85 -4.39
C SER A 61 -13.10 3.76 -5.47
N PRO A 62 -14.08 3.79 -6.38
CA PRO A 62 -14.12 2.87 -7.51
C PRO A 62 -13.03 3.14 -8.56
N ASP A 63 -12.33 4.27 -8.47
CA ASP A 63 -11.37 4.71 -9.47
C ASP A 63 -10.33 5.72 -8.89
N ILE A 64 -9.31 6.03 -9.71
CA ILE A 64 -8.28 7.04 -9.42
C ILE A 64 -8.18 7.99 -10.62
N LEU A 65 -8.28 9.30 -10.36
CA LEU A 65 -8.11 10.38 -11.32
C LEU A 65 -6.76 11.11 -11.18
N ALA A 66 -6.19 11.15 -9.97
CA ALA A 66 -4.86 11.67 -9.74
C ALA A 66 -4.26 11.03 -8.49
N TRP A 67 -2.94 11.04 -8.36
CA TRP A 67 -2.23 10.56 -7.18
C TRP A 67 -0.86 11.24 -7.04
N GLU A 68 -0.36 11.27 -5.81
CA GLU A 68 0.94 11.83 -5.46
C GLU A 68 1.69 10.92 -4.48
N ILE A 69 2.98 10.71 -4.73
CA ILE A 69 3.87 9.90 -3.89
C ILE A 69 5.33 10.29 -4.13
N ALA A 70 6.14 10.20 -3.07
CA ALA A 70 7.59 10.20 -3.15
C ALA A 70 8.13 8.79 -2.86
N LEU A 71 8.98 8.28 -3.76
CA LEU A 71 9.65 6.99 -3.62
C LEU A 71 11.11 7.20 -3.23
N LEU A 72 11.49 6.63 -2.09
CA LEU A 72 12.85 6.70 -1.55
C LEU A 72 13.52 5.34 -1.69
N HIS A 73 14.53 5.24 -2.55
CA HIS A 73 15.22 3.99 -2.87
C HIS A 73 16.41 3.74 -1.94
N ASP A 74 16.50 2.54 -1.38
CA ASP A 74 17.64 2.06 -0.60
C ASP A 74 18.23 0.81 -1.28
N ASN A 75 19.48 0.89 -1.77
CA ASN A 75 20.18 -0.21 -2.46
C ASN A 75 19.49 -0.81 -3.69
N VAL A 76 18.48 -0.12 -4.24
CA VAL A 76 17.76 -0.50 -5.46
C VAL A 76 17.80 0.66 -6.46
N THR A 77 17.93 0.33 -7.73
CA THR A 77 17.86 1.28 -8.84
C THR A 77 16.55 1.09 -9.59
N GLN A 78 15.80 2.18 -9.76
CA GLN A 78 14.63 2.22 -10.64
C GLN A 78 15.10 2.51 -12.07
N LEU A 79 14.95 1.53 -12.95
CA LEU A 79 15.33 1.63 -14.36
C LEU A 79 14.26 2.33 -15.20
N SER A 80 12.99 2.10 -14.88
CA SER A 80 11.86 2.75 -15.54
C SER A 80 10.70 2.95 -14.57
N PHE A 81 9.89 3.95 -14.87
CA PHE A 81 8.64 4.25 -14.18
C PHE A 81 7.64 4.78 -15.20
N VAL A 82 6.54 4.07 -15.38
CA VAL A 82 5.52 4.39 -16.38
C VAL A 82 4.17 4.41 -15.69
N PRO A 83 3.64 5.60 -15.35
CA PRO A 83 2.28 5.71 -14.84
C PRO A 83 1.27 5.10 -15.81
N ARG A 84 0.30 4.36 -15.29
CA ARG A 84 -0.79 3.78 -16.08
C ARG A 84 -1.84 4.84 -16.40
N GLY A 85 -2.59 4.60 -17.47
CA GLY A 85 -3.50 5.60 -18.05
C GLY A 85 -2.73 6.63 -18.88
N ASN A 86 -3.44 7.46 -19.65
CA ASN A 86 -2.83 8.53 -20.45
C ASN A 86 -2.35 9.68 -19.55
N ALA A 87 -1.41 9.37 -18.67
CA ALA A 87 -1.02 10.14 -17.51
C ALA A 87 -0.09 11.30 -17.84
N ILE A 88 -0.15 12.34 -17.00
CA ILE A 88 0.83 13.42 -16.96
C ILE A 88 1.44 13.42 -15.56
N ASP A 89 2.75 13.19 -15.48
CA ASP A 89 3.52 13.30 -14.25
C ASP A 89 4.25 14.65 -14.20
N VAL A 90 3.99 15.43 -13.15
CA VAL A 90 4.59 16.75 -12.93
C VAL A 90 5.48 16.79 -11.68
N GLY A 91 5.88 15.63 -11.16
CA GLY A 91 6.87 15.54 -10.08
C GLY A 91 8.18 16.26 -10.45
N ILE A 92 8.65 17.14 -9.57
CA ILE A 92 9.84 17.97 -9.85
C ILE A 92 11.10 17.50 -9.12
N ASN A 93 10.95 16.84 -7.97
CA ASN A 93 12.08 16.35 -7.19
C ASN A 93 12.36 14.87 -7.52
N PRO A 94 13.61 14.40 -7.36
CA PRO A 94 13.94 13.00 -7.59
C PRO A 94 13.06 12.05 -6.75
N GLY A 95 12.42 11.09 -7.43
CA GLY A 95 11.53 10.11 -6.81
C GLY A 95 10.13 10.62 -6.50
N GLU A 96 9.83 11.91 -6.71
CA GLU A 96 8.47 12.43 -6.59
C GLU A 96 7.68 12.21 -7.88
N HIS A 97 6.44 11.77 -7.71
CA HIS A 97 5.48 11.56 -8.76
C HIS A 97 4.18 12.26 -8.36
N ILE A 98 3.72 13.20 -9.18
CA ILE A 98 2.45 13.91 -9.01
C ILE A 98 1.71 13.73 -10.32
N VAL A 99 0.81 12.77 -10.35
CA VAL A 99 0.25 12.23 -11.59
C VAL A 99 -1.22 12.60 -11.71
N GLY A 100 -1.57 13.25 -12.81
CA GLY A 100 -2.95 13.51 -13.22
C GLY A 100 -3.36 12.64 -14.41
N LEU A 101 -4.61 12.18 -14.42
CA LEU A 101 -5.17 11.33 -15.46
C LEU A 101 -6.34 12.05 -16.15
N PRO A 102 -6.42 12.03 -17.49
CA PRO A 102 -7.55 12.61 -18.23
C PRO A 102 -8.82 11.74 -18.15
N ALA A 103 -8.66 10.46 -17.77
CA ALA A 103 -9.75 9.52 -17.54
C ALA A 103 -9.42 8.69 -16.30
N ALA A 104 -10.44 8.35 -15.52
CA ALA A 104 -10.25 7.63 -14.26
C ALA A 104 -9.74 6.20 -14.52
N LEU A 105 -8.73 5.77 -13.77
CA LEU A 105 -8.27 4.39 -13.74
C LEU A 105 -9.22 3.57 -12.87
N PRO A 106 -9.88 2.53 -13.41
CA PRO A 106 -10.81 1.72 -12.64
C PRO A 106 -10.09 0.86 -11.60
N ALA A 107 -10.70 0.68 -10.43
CA ALA A 107 -10.20 -0.14 -9.34
C ALA A 107 -11.16 -1.32 -9.02
N PRO A 108 -11.33 -2.29 -9.95
CA PRO A 108 -12.23 -3.40 -9.72
C PRO A 108 -11.80 -4.21 -8.49
N GLY A 109 -12.73 -4.42 -7.55
CA GLY A 109 -12.42 -5.10 -6.29
C GLY A 109 -11.51 -4.31 -5.34
N GLY A 110 -11.39 -2.99 -5.52
CA GLY A 110 -10.58 -2.12 -4.67
C GLY A 110 -9.08 -2.23 -4.92
N VAL A 111 -8.66 -2.83 -6.04
CA VAL A 111 -7.25 -2.93 -6.45
C VAL A 111 -7.05 -2.16 -7.75
N CYS A 112 -6.04 -1.30 -7.79
CA CYS A 112 -5.68 -0.49 -8.94
C CYS A 112 -4.17 -0.44 -9.10
N VAL A 113 -3.65 -0.89 -10.25
CA VAL A 113 -2.26 -0.70 -10.62
C VAL A 113 -2.11 0.70 -11.22
N ILE A 114 -1.32 1.54 -10.58
CA ILE A 114 -1.18 2.96 -10.97
C ILE A 114 0.11 3.25 -11.73
N ALA A 115 1.14 2.40 -11.63
CA ALA A 115 2.35 2.52 -12.44
C ALA A 115 3.07 1.17 -12.63
N ASP A 116 3.71 1.02 -13.78
CA ASP A 116 4.63 -0.06 -14.10
C ASP A 116 6.07 0.39 -13.83
N MET A 117 6.86 -0.48 -13.19
CA MET A 117 8.23 -0.21 -12.79
C MET A 117 9.17 -1.32 -13.27
N GLN A 118 10.41 -0.94 -13.54
CA GLN A 118 11.52 -1.91 -13.61
C GLN A 118 12.55 -1.55 -12.57
N LEU A 119 12.90 -2.52 -11.73
CA LEU A 119 13.86 -2.38 -10.65
C LEU A 119 15.12 -3.21 -10.96
N MET A 120 16.23 -2.85 -10.34
CA MET A 120 17.46 -3.61 -10.40
C MET A 120 18.26 -3.40 -9.11
N VAL A 121 18.81 -4.49 -8.58
CA VAL A 121 19.72 -4.44 -7.43
C VAL A 121 21.16 -4.61 -7.89
N MET A 122 22.09 -3.91 -7.23
CA MET A 122 23.51 -3.94 -7.62
C MET A 122 24.28 -5.10 -6.98
N ASN A 123 23.76 -5.66 -5.88
CA ASN A 123 24.36 -6.76 -5.13
C ASN A 123 23.26 -7.53 -4.37
N THR A 124 23.66 -8.47 -3.51
CA THR A 124 22.75 -9.31 -2.70
C THR A 124 22.43 -8.70 -1.32
N ASN A 125 22.77 -7.44 -1.07
CA ASN A 125 22.39 -6.79 0.19
C ASN A 125 20.89 -6.50 0.19
N PRO A 126 20.25 -6.42 1.37
CA PRO A 126 18.87 -5.98 1.47
C PRO A 126 18.68 -4.62 0.80
N ALA A 127 17.64 -4.54 -0.02
CA ALA A 127 17.25 -3.37 -0.77
C ALA A 127 15.73 -3.17 -0.65
N GLY A 128 15.28 -1.94 -0.88
CA GLY A 128 13.86 -1.62 -0.79
C GLY A 128 13.54 -0.22 -1.22
N ILE A 129 12.25 0.07 -1.32
CA ILE A 129 11.72 1.40 -1.64
C ILE A 129 10.75 1.77 -0.54
N ARG A 130 10.79 3.01 -0.05
CA ARG A 130 9.82 3.55 0.91
C ARG A 130 8.88 4.54 0.22
N ALA A 131 7.62 4.56 0.61
CA ALA A 131 6.67 5.61 0.24
C ALA A 131 6.73 6.77 1.23
N ASN A 132 6.61 7.99 0.73
CA ASN A 132 6.47 9.20 1.52
C ASN A 132 5.61 10.24 0.77
N GLY A 133 5.20 11.32 1.43
CA GLY A 133 4.53 12.43 0.74
C GLY A 133 5.49 13.25 -0.12
N THR A 134 4.95 13.90 -1.15
CA THR A 134 5.67 14.82 -2.04
C THR A 134 5.93 16.17 -1.37
N PHE A 135 6.85 16.96 -1.93
CA PHE A 135 7.13 18.31 -1.46
C PHE A 135 5.91 19.22 -1.64
N PHE A 136 5.37 19.27 -2.86
CA PHE A 136 4.06 19.83 -3.13
C PHE A 136 3.01 18.74 -2.92
N HIS A 137 2.44 18.72 -1.73
CA HIS A 137 1.42 17.76 -1.32
C HIS A 137 0.07 18.47 -1.25
N SER A 138 -0.98 17.74 -1.60
CA SER A 138 -2.34 18.24 -1.72
C SER A 138 -3.10 18.22 -0.38
N LEU A 139 -2.69 17.35 0.54
CA LEU A 139 -3.23 17.27 1.90
C LEU A 139 -2.51 18.23 2.86
N PRO A 140 -3.05 18.52 4.07
CA PRO A 140 -2.36 19.32 5.08
C PRO A 140 -1.15 18.63 5.73
N ILE A 141 -1.04 17.31 5.56
CA ILE A 141 0.06 16.49 6.07
C ILE A 141 0.84 15.90 4.91
N LYS A 142 2.15 15.74 5.09
CA LYS A 142 3.05 15.24 4.05
C LYS A 142 2.99 13.71 3.96
N VAL A 143 1.97 13.21 3.27
CA VAL A 143 1.71 11.77 3.04
C VAL A 143 1.36 11.53 1.56
N PRO A 144 1.50 10.31 1.05
CA PRO A 144 0.96 9.97 -0.27
C PRO A 144 -0.56 10.19 -0.30
N ALA A 145 -1.09 10.58 -1.45
CA ALA A 145 -2.52 10.87 -1.58
C ALA A 145 -3.06 10.52 -2.97
N TYR A 146 -4.37 10.40 -3.07
CA TYR A 146 -5.06 10.22 -4.35
C TYR A 146 -6.35 11.03 -4.42
N LEU A 147 -6.80 11.29 -5.64
CA LEU A 147 -8.09 11.87 -5.97
C LEU A 147 -8.89 10.83 -6.76
N GLY A 148 -10.05 10.44 -6.25
CA GLY A 148 -11.03 9.62 -6.99
C GLY A 148 -12.14 10.48 -7.64
N SER A 149 -13.07 9.82 -8.34
CA SER A 149 -14.24 10.46 -8.97
C SER A 149 -15.18 11.18 -8.00
N ALA A 150 -15.12 10.87 -6.70
CA ALA A 150 -15.85 11.56 -5.65
C ALA A 150 -15.33 12.99 -5.36
N THR A 151 -14.30 13.47 -6.08
CA THR A 151 -13.70 14.81 -5.97
C THR A 151 -13.05 15.15 -4.62
N GLU A 152 -12.94 14.16 -3.73
CA GLU A 152 -12.23 14.27 -2.46
C GLU A 152 -10.81 13.71 -2.60
N ILE A 153 -9.84 14.46 -2.08
CA ILE A 153 -8.44 13.99 -1.95
C ILE A 153 -8.35 13.19 -0.66
N ARG A 154 -7.82 11.97 -0.77
CA ARG A 154 -7.70 11.00 0.33
C ARG A 154 -6.26 10.58 0.53
N GLU A 155 -5.93 10.26 1.78
CA GLU A 155 -4.62 9.72 2.15
C GLU A 155 -4.46 8.32 1.57
N LEU A 156 -3.24 8.02 1.10
CA LEU A 156 -2.80 6.67 0.79
C LEU A 156 -1.85 6.19 1.88
N HIS A 157 -2.18 5.07 2.50
CA HIS A 157 -1.39 4.48 3.60
C HIS A 157 -0.35 3.51 3.04
N PRO A 158 0.96 3.72 3.26
CA PRO A 158 1.96 2.73 2.88
C PRO A 158 1.67 1.38 3.54
N ILE A 159 1.83 0.27 2.81
CA ILE A 159 1.59 -1.11 3.32
C ILE A 159 2.57 -1.56 4.40
N SER A 160 3.48 -0.67 4.81
CA SER A 160 4.48 -0.91 5.82
C SER A 160 4.54 0.29 6.76
N PRO A 161 4.95 0.11 8.02
CA PRO A 161 5.03 1.20 9.00
C PRO A 161 5.86 2.38 8.48
N ALA A 162 5.56 3.59 8.95
CA ALA A 162 6.28 4.80 8.55
C ALA A 162 7.80 4.61 8.63
N GLY A 163 8.49 4.92 7.53
CA GLY A 163 9.95 4.78 7.40
C GLY A 163 10.45 3.38 7.03
N GLN A 164 9.56 2.38 6.92
CA GLN A 164 9.90 1.04 6.44
C GLN A 164 9.67 0.89 4.93
N PRO A 165 10.41 0.01 4.24
CA PRO A 165 10.21 -0.26 2.83
C PRO A 165 8.82 -0.85 2.55
N ILE A 166 8.16 -0.38 1.49
CA ILE A 166 6.92 -0.96 0.94
C ILE A 166 7.20 -2.10 -0.04
N ILE A 167 8.46 -2.33 -0.38
CA ILE A 167 8.97 -3.50 -1.10
C ILE A 167 10.33 -3.87 -0.54
N VAL A 168 10.59 -5.16 -0.41
CA VAL A 168 11.87 -5.70 0.07
C VAL A 168 12.46 -6.64 -0.98
N ILE A 169 13.73 -6.43 -1.33
CA ILE A 169 14.49 -7.31 -2.21
C ILE A 169 15.71 -7.82 -1.45
N ASN A 170 15.97 -9.14 -1.50
CA ASN A 170 17.11 -9.76 -0.84
C ASN A 170 17.19 -9.47 0.68
N GLY A 171 16.03 -9.33 1.34
CA GLY A 171 15.93 -9.06 2.77
C GLY A 171 14.86 -9.93 3.43
N ASP A 172 14.75 -9.82 4.74
CA ASP A 172 13.68 -10.49 5.47
C ASP A 172 12.34 -9.87 5.06
N CYS A 173 11.45 -10.70 4.52
CA CYS A 173 10.09 -10.26 4.25
C CYS A 173 9.46 -9.87 5.58
N VAL A 174 9.02 -8.61 5.67
CA VAL A 174 8.14 -8.18 6.74
C VAL A 174 6.83 -8.92 6.50
N VAL A 175 6.74 -10.15 7.02
CA VAL A 175 5.50 -10.92 7.00
C VAL A 175 4.47 -9.99 7.62
N GLY A 176 3.49 -9.57 6.80
CA GLY A 176 2.39 -8.75 7.27
C GLY A 176 1.93 -9.33 8.58
N VAL A 177 2.00 -8.54 9.64
CA VAL A 177 1.76 -8.99 11.02
C VAL A 177 0.55 -9.91 10.99
N GLU A 178 0.73 -11.10 11.56
CA GLU A 178 -0.13 -12.29 11.64
C GLU A 178 -1.55 -12.03 12.25
N VAL A 179 -2.21 -10.92 11.89
CA VAL A 179 -3.45 -10.45 12.51
C VAL A 179 -4.65 -11.30 12.09
N ASP A 180 -4.63 -11.89 10.89
CA ASP A 180 -5.78 -12.64 10.37
C ASP A 180 -5.78 -14.14 10.69
N THR A 181 -4.70 -14.74 11.21
CA THR A 181 -4.67 -16.20 11.42
C THR A 181 -4.38 -16.65 12.85
N PHE A 182 -3.63 -15.91 13.67
CA PHE A 182 -3.32 -16.36 15.05
C PHE A 182 -3.15 -15.28 16.13
N GLY A 183 -3.13 -13.99 15.77
CA GLY A 183 -2.92 -12.89 16.73
C GLY A 183 -3.93 -12.85 17.89
N GLY A 184 -5.22 -13.10 17.59
CA GLY A 184 -6.28 -13.15 18.60
C GLY A 184 -6.25 -14.38 19.52
N VAL A 185 -5.60 -15.47 19.10
CA VAL A 185 -5.54 -16.71 19.91
C VAL A 185 -4.48 -16.59 21.00
N LYS A 186 -3.35 -15.91 20.73
CA LYS A 186 -2.25 -15.78 21.69
C LYS A 186 -2.58 -14.84 22.87
N SER A 187 -3.54 -13.93 22.76
CA SER A 187 -3.93 -13.02 23.84
C SER A 187 -4.86 -13.67 24.89
N LEU A 188 -5.55 -14.77 24.56
CA LEU A 188 -6.44 -15.50 25.47
C LEU A 188 -5.72 -16.44 26.45
N PHE A 189 -4.41 -16.66 26.27
CA PHE A 189 -3.59 -17.56 27.10
C PHE A 189 -2.48 -16.82 27.89
N ARG A 190 -2.64 -15.52 28.14
CA ARG A 190 -1.79 -14.77 29.08
C ARG A 190 -2.56 -14.39 30.34
#